data_AF-X1I3A6-F1
#
_entry.id   AF-X1I3A6-F1
#
_cell.length_a   1.000
_cell.length_b   1.000
_cell.length_c   1.000
_cell.angle_alpha   90.00
_cell.angle_beta   90.00
_cell.angle_gamma   90.00
#
_symmetry.space_group_name_H-M   'P 1'
#
loop_
_entity.id
_entity.type
_entity.pdbx_description
1 polymer ?
#
loop_
_entity_poly.entity_id
_entity_poly.type
_entity_poly.pdbx_seq_one_letter_code
_entity_poly.pdbx_strand_id
1 'polypeptide(L)'
;MRRMLTISVGIGFLVTIFAIPVLAGGPGTTAANFLKIGVGARATAMGGAFTALADDGTSLYWNPAGLAQIKGGELSATYNLWFEDIRQGYLGIGFPSLGGTLGLAANYVDMGTFEGRDEAGNLTGDFTASDLELMVG
;
A
#
# COMPACT_ATOMS: atom_id res chain seq x y z
N MET A 1 7.55 -35.43 -36.33
CA MET A 1 6.50 -35.44 -35.28
C MET A 1 7.02 -35.92 -33.92
N ARG A 2 7.63 -37.10 -33.79
CA ARG A 2 8.12 -37.64 -32.49
C ARG A 2 9.13 -36.74 -31.74
N ARG A 3 10.06 -36.06 -32.43
CA ARG A 3 11.08 -35.19 -31.79
C ARG A 3 10.50 -33.90 -31.19
N MET A 4 9.50 -33.29 -31.83
CA MET A 4 8.83 -32.08 -31.32
C MET A 4 8.02 -32.35 -30.06
N LEU A 5 7.42 -33.55 -29.94
CA LEU A 5 6.67 -33.97 -28.76
C LEU A 5 7.59 -34.14 -27.53
N THR A 6 8.76 -34.75 -27.70
CA THR A 6 9.76 -34.88 -26.61
C THR A 6 10.29 -33.53 -26.12
N ILE A 7 10.46 -32.55 -27.00
CA ILE A 7 10.94 -31.21 -26.63
C ILE A 7 9.86 -30.44 -25.86
N SER A 8 8.60 -30.50 -26.30
CA SER A 8 7.49 -29.83 -25.61
C SER A 8 7.16 -30.49 -24.26
N VAL A 9 7.26 -31.82 -24.15
CA VAL A 9 7.16 -32.54 -22.87
C VAL A 9 8.35 -32.20 -21.96
N GLY A 10 9.57 -32.13 -22.51
CA GLY A 10 10.76 -31.74 -21.76
C GLY A 10 10.70 -30.30 -21.22
N ILE A 11 10.22 -29.35 -22.01
CA ILE A 11 9.99 -27.95 -21.60
C ILE A 11 8.87 -27.88 -20.56
N GLY A 12 7.76 -28.59 -20.77
CA GLY A 12 6.66 -28.66 -19.80
C GLY A 12 7.10 -29.24 -18.44
N PHE A 13 7.97 -30.26 -18.47
CA PHE A 13 8.56 -30.88 -17.27
C PHE A 13 9.58 -29.96 -16.59
N LEU A 14 10.36 -29.19 -17.36
CA LEU A 14 11.30 -28.20 -16.81
C LEU A 14 10.57 -27.01 -16.14
N VAL A 15 9.45 -26.56 -16.72
CA VAL A 15 8.60 -25.49 -16.15
C VAL A 15 7.93 -25.93 -14.85
N THR A 16 7.56 -27.20 -14.72
CA THR A 16 6.97 -27.74 -13.48
C THR A 16 8.01 -27.99 -12.38
N ILE A 17 9.26 -28.35 -12.72
CA ILE A 17 10.34 -28.52 -11.73
C ILE A 17 10.79 -27.18 -11.12
N PHE A 18 10.72 -26.07 -11.87
CA PHE A 18 11.05 -24.73 -11.34
C PHE A 18 9.89 -24.08 -10.57
N ALA A 19 8.69 -24.65 -10.59
CA ALA A 19 7.52 -24.16 -9.87
C ALA A 19 7.38 -24.76 -8.46
N ILE A 20 8.50 -24.99 -7.76
CA ILE A 20 8.46 -25.34 -6.33
C ILE A 20 7.87 -24.12 -5.60
N PRO A 21 6.73 -24.24 -4.92
CA PRO A 21 6.23 -23.13 -4.12
C PRO A 21 7.24 -22.89 -3.01
N VAL A 22 7.99 -21.80 -3.11
CA VAL A 22 8.78 -21.29 -2.00
C VAL A 22 7.77 -20.83 -0.96
N LEU A 23 7.49 -21.70 0.01
CA LEU A 23 6.68 -21.36 1.16
C LEU A 23 7.49 -20.35 1.98
N ALA A 24 6.94 -19.16 2.13
CA ALA A 24 7.52 -18.16 3.02
C ALA A 24 7.59 -18.74 4.44
N GLY A 25 8.71 -18.58 5.13
CA GLY A 25 8.90 -19.03 6.52
C GLY A 25 8.01 -18.30 7.54
N GLY A 26 7.17 -17.37 7.08
CA GLY A 26 6.24 -16.55 7.85
C GLY A 26 5.95 -15.25 7.11
N PRO A 27 4.90 -14.49 7.49
CA PRO A 27 4.51 -13.25 6.82
C PRO A 27 5.47 -12.07 7.07
N GLY A 28 6.43 -12.20 7.98
CA GLY A 28 7.23 -11.08 8.48
C GLY A 28 6.40 -10.14 9.37
N THR A 29 7.04 -9.49 10.34
CA THR A 29 6.39 -8.53 11.24
C THR A 29 6.93 -7.13 11.01
N THR A 30 6.06 -6.12 11.10
CA THR A 30 6.41 -4.71 11.04
C THR A 30 5.63 -3.95 12.11
N ALA A 31 6.17 -2.82 12.58
CA ALA A 31 5.51 -1.95 13.55
C ALA A 31 4.35 -1.16 12.93
N ALA A 32 4.49 -0.74 11.66
CA ALA A 32 3.53 0.13 10.99
C ALA A 32 2.69 -0.65 9.96
N ASN A 33 1.85 -1.58 10.44
CA ASN A 33 1.02 -2.40 9.53
C ASN A 33 -0.03 -1.57 8.78
N PHE A 34 -0.46 -0.43 9.31
CA PHE A 34 -1.42 0.46 8.64
C PHE A 34 -0.90 1.00 7.29
N LEU A 35 0.43 1.06 7.11
CA LEU A 35 1.06 1.43 5.83
C LEU A 35 0.80 0.42 4.71
N LYS A 36 0.27 -0.77 5.00
CA LYS A 36 -0.14 -1.74 3.99
C LYS A 36 -1.48 -1.38 3.33
N ILE A 37 -2.24 -0.45 3.90
CA ILE A 37 -3.50 0.03 3.33
C ILE A 37 -3.16 1.10 2.27
N GLY A 38 -3.35 0.73 1.00
CA GLY A 38 -2.95 1.53 -0.14
C GLY A 38 -3.66 2.89 -0.24
N VAL A 39 -2.90 3.91 -0.61
CA VAL A 39 -3.39 5.27 -0.84
C VAL A 39 -3.71 5.51 -2.32
N GLY A 40 -4.83 6.21 -2.59
CA GLY A 40 -5.20 6.65 -3.93
C GLY A 40 -6.02 5.61 -4.71
N ALA A 41 -7.17 6.04 -5.24
CA ALA A 41 -8.08 5.15 -5.97
C ALA A 41 -7.42 4.50 -7.20
N ARG A 42 -6.59 5.25 -7.94
CA ARG A 42 -5.89 4.75 -9.15
C ARG A 42 -4.88 3.66 -8.80
N ALA A 43 -4.03 3.90 -7.81
CA ALA A 43 -3.03 2.94 -7.37
C ALA A 43 -3.67 1.68 -6.77
N THR A 44 -4.71 1.85 -5.95
CA THR A 44 -5.48 0.74 -5.37
C THR A 44 -6.20 -0.08 -6.44
N ALA A 45 -6.80 0.55 -7.46
CA ALA A 45 -7.43 -0.15 -8.59
C ALA A 45 -6.44 -0.97 -9.44
N MET A 46 -5.16 -0.59 -9.42
CA MET A 46 -4.06 -1.37 -10.03
C MET A 46 -3.51 -2.48 -9.12
N GLY A 47 -4.18 -2.77 -8.00
CA GLY A 47 -3.73 -3.77 -7.04
C GLY A 47 -2.44 -3.37 -6.31
N GLY A 48 -2.17 -2.06 -6.18
CA GLY A 48 -0.95 -1.52 -5.58
C GLY A 48 0.26 -1.51 -6.52
N ALA A 49 0.11 -1.91 -7.78
CA ALA A 49 1.18 -1.90 -8.78
C ALA A 49 1.42 -0.50 -9.37
N PHE A 50 1.84 0.47 -8.53
CA PHE A 50 1.88 1.89 -8.91
C PHE A 50 3.27 2.55 -8.81
N THR A 51 4.26 1.89 -8.22
CA THR A 51 5.61 2.45 -7.93
C THR A 51 6.31 3.08 -9.14
N ALA A 52 6.18 2.48 -10.34
CA ALA A 52 6.82 2.99 -11.55
C ALA A 52 6.02 4.11 -12.24
N LEU A 53 4.72 4.22 -11.95
CA LEU A 53 3.82 5.19 -12.56
C LEU A 53 3.60 6.42 -11.68
N ALA A 54 3.80 6.34 -10.36
CA ALA A 54 3.63 7.42 -9.38
C ALA A 54 3.95 8.82 -9.95
N ASP A 55 2.93 9.49 -10.49
CA ASP A 55 3.02 10.75 -11.22
C ASP A 55 1.97 11.76 -10.73
N ASP A 56 1.40 11.50 -9.55
CA ASP A 56 0.36 12.31 -8.91
C ASP A 56 0.70 12.68 -7.46
N GLY A 57 -0.18 13.40 -6.77
CA GLY A 57 -0.04 13.78 -5.37
C GLY A 57 0.00 12.62 -4.36
N THR A 58 -0.16 11.35 -4.80
CA THR A 58 0.08 10.15 -3.98
C THR A 58 1.50 9.60 -4.13
N SER A 59 2.34 10.23 -4.97
CA SER A 59 3.72 9.81 -5.22
C SER A 59 4.56 9.73 -3.95
N LEU A 60 4.35 10.60 -2.96
CA LEU A 60 5.07 10.52 -1.68
C LEU A 60 4.90 9.18 -0.95
N TYR A 61 3.71 8.56 -1.06
CA TYR A 61 3.43 7.26 -0.46
C TYR A 61 3.99 6.10 -1.31
N TRP A 62 3.88 6.19 -2.65
CA TRP A 62 4.24 5.08 -3.54
C TRP A 62 5.70 5.08 -4.02
N ASN A 63 6.21 6.25 -4.40
CA ASN A 63 7.57 6.50 -4.88
C ASN A 63 7.87 8.01 -4.93
N PRO A 64 8.59 8.58 -3.95
CA PRO A 64 8.88 10.02 -3.90
C PRO A 64 9.59 10.57 -5.14
N ALA A 65 10.38 9.76 -5.86
CA ALA A 65 11.01 10.19 -7.12
C ALA A 65 9.99 10.57 -8.21
N GLY A 66 8.75 10.07 -8.08
CA GLY A 66 7.60 10.41 -8.90
C GLY A 66 7.21 11.88 -8.87
N LEU A 67 7.54 12.61 -7.79
CA LEU A 67 7.28 14.06 -7.68
C LEU A 67 7.91 14.84 -8.85
N ALA A 68 9.03 14.37 -9.41
CA ALA A 68 9.67 15.00 -10.56
C ALA A 68 8.80 14.97 -11.84
N GLN A 69 7.77 14.12 -11.89
CA GLN A 69 6.84 14.06 -13.02
C GLN A 69 5.69 15.07 -12.91
N ILE A 70 5.44 15.62 -11.72
CA ILE A 70 4.39 16.62 -11.47
C ILE A 70 4.81 17.94 -12.12
N LYS A 71 4.03 18.41 -13.10
CA LYS A 71 4.35 19.60 -13.91
C LYS A 71 3.80 20.91 -13.36
N GLY A 72 2.87 20.86 -12.41
CA GLY A 72 2.20 22.01 -11.82
C GLY A 72 1.81 21.76 -10.36
N GLY A 73 1.22 22.75 -9.70
CA GLY A 73 0.68 22.52 -8.35
C GLY A 73 -0.42 21.46 -8.38
N GLU A 74 -0.26 20.39 -7.61
CA GLU A 74 -1.17 19.26 -7.57
C GLU A 74 -1.58 18.96 -6.13
N LEU A 75 -2.88 18.78 -5.92
CA LEU A 75 -3.48 18.39 -4.66
C LEU A 75 -4.21 17.06 -4.84
N SER A 76 -3.94 16.10 -3.96
CA SER A 76 -4.57 14.80 -3.92
C SER A 76 -5.16 14.54 -2.55
N ALA A 77 -6.41 14.06 -2.51
CA ALA A 77 -7.07 13.64 -1.29
C ALA A 77 -7.68 12.25 -1.52
N THR A 78 -7.65 11.40 -0.50
CA THR A 78 -8.29 10.08 -0.54
C THR A 78 -8.93 9.80 0.81
N TYR A 79 -10.11 9.17 0.77
CA TYR A 79 -10.78 8.68 1.97
C TYR A 79 -11.29 7.27 1.70
N ASN A 80 -10.80 6.31 2.48
CA ASN A 80 -11.13 4.89 2.36
C ASN A 80 -11.94 4.46 3.58
N LEU A 81 -13.09 3.83 3.32
CA LEU A 81 -13.83 3.05 4.30
C LEU A 81 -13.37 1.60 4.14
N TRP A 82 -12.60 1.13 5.11
CA TRP A 82 -12.05 -0.22 5.13
C TRP A 82 -12.94 -1.15 5.98
N PHE A 83 -12.58 -2.42 6.04
CA PHE A 83 -13.33 -3.42 6.80
C PHE A 83 -13.30 -3.12 8.32
N GLU A 84 -14.28 -3.62 9.06
CA GLU A 84 -14.37 -3.47 10.53
C GLU A 84 -14.36 -2.00 10.98
N ASP A 85 -15.10 -1.13 10.27
CA ASP A 85 -15.22 0.31 10.54
C ASP A 85 -13.90 1.11 10.53
N ILE A 86 -12.80 0.52 10.05
CA ILE A 86 -11.52 1.19 9.87
C ILE A 86 -11.64 2.28 8.80
N ARG A 87 -11.10 3.46 9.07
CA ARG A 87 -11.18 4.62 8.16
C ARG A 87 -9.78 5.14 7.90
N GLN A 88 -9.44 5.38 6.65
CA GLN A 88 -8.17 5.99 6.27
C GLN A 88 -8.39 7.28 5.50
N GLY A 89 -7.69 8.34 5.89
CA GLY A 89 -7.65 9.61 5.17
C GLY A 89 -6.22 9.91 4.71
N TYR A 90 -6.09 10.37 3.46
CA TYR A 90 -4.84 10.86 2.91
C TYR A 90 -5.02 12.24 2.30
N LEU A 91 -4.04 13.12 2.51
CA LEU A 91 -3.92 14.41 1.85
C LEU A 91 -2.47 14.63 1.42
N GLY A 92 -2.25 14.90 0.14
CA GLY A 92 -0.92 15.16 -0.41
C GLY A 92 -0.95 16.36 -1.35
N ILE A 93 0.11 17.16 -1.31
CA ILE A 93 0.33 18.29 -2.22
C ILE A 93 1.73 18.20 -2.80
N GLY A 94 1.84 18.40 -4.10
CA GLY A 94 3.10 18.54 -4.83
C GLY A 94 3.14 19.88 -5.55
N PHE A 95 4.25 20.61 -5.45
CA PHE A 95 4.41 21.86 -6.17
C PHE A 95 5.84 21.97 -6.75
N PRO A 96 5.98 22.28 -8.05
CA PRO A 96 7.28 22.51 -8.68
C PRO A 96 7.99 23.70 -8.04
N SER A 97 9.25 23.55 -7.67
CA SER A 97 10.08 24.60 -7.08
C SER A 97 11.57 24.37 -7.34
N LEU A 98 12.34 25.44 -7.57
CA LEU A 98 13.82 25.44 -7.58
C LEU A 98 14.48 24.37 -8.48
N GLY A 99 13.88 24.03 -9.62
CA GLY A 99 14.42 23.02 -10.54
C GLY A 99 14.09 21.56 -10.20
N GLY A 100 13.23 21.34 -9.20
CA GLY A 100 12.61 20.06 -8.86
C GLY A 100 11.15 20.24 -8.43
N THR A 101 10.63 19.30 -7.65
CA THR A 101 9.28 19.35 -7.09
C THR A 101 9.37 19.06 -5.61
N LEU A 102 8.70 19.88 -4.80
CA LEU A 102 8.54 19.64 -3.37
C LEU A 102 7.18 19.01 -3.12
N GLY A 103 7.13 18.08 -2.17
CA GLY A 103 5.92 17.39 -1.76
C GLY A 103 5.73 17.42 -0.24
N LEU A 104 4.48 17.56 0.18
CA LEU A 104 4.06 17.35 1.57
C LEU A 104 2.82 16.45 1.57
N ALA A 105 2.77 15.46 2.46
CA ALA A 105 1.58 14.64 2.63
C ALA A 105 1.37 14.17 4.06
N ALA A 106 0.12 13.82 4.37
CA ALA A 106 -0.29 13.21 5.62
C ALA A 106 -1.23 12.04 5.33
N ASN A 107 -1.04 10.94 6.05
CA ASN A 107 -1.85 9.73 5.99
C ASN A 107 -2.30 9.38 7.42
N TYR A 108 -3.60 9.24 7.63
CA TYR A 108 -4.20 8.99 8.93
C TYR A 108 -5.09 7.76 8.87
N VAL A 109 -5.00 6.87 9.85
CA VAL A 109 -5.82 5.68 9.96
C VAL A 109 -6.48 5.66 11.34
N ASP A 110 -7.79 5.53 11.37
CA ASP A 110 -8.61 5.28 12.56
C ASP A 110 -9.08 3.83 12.53
N MET A 111 -8.84 3.09 13.61
CA MET A 111 -9.15 1.66 13.69
C MET A 111 -10.56 1.37 14.23
N GLY A 112 -11.41 2.39 14.36
CA GLY A 112 -12.74 2.24 14.94
C GLY A 112 -12.73 2.09 16.47
N THR A 113 -13.84 1.58 16.98
CA THR A 113 -14.09 1.37 18.42
C THR A 113 -14.00 -0.11 18.78
N PHE A 114 -13.30 -0.39 19.87
CA PHE A 114 -13.15 -1.71 20.43
C PHE A 114 -13.82 -1.79 21.80
N GLU A 115 -14.55 -2.88 22.06
CA GLU A 115 -15.11 -3.16 23.38
C GLU A 115 -14.00 -3.59 24.35
N GLY A 116 -13.79 -2.82 25.42
CA GLY A 116 -12.90 -3.20 26.52
C GLY A 116 -13.55 -4.21 27.46
N ARG A 117 -12.78 -5.23 27.86
CA ARG A 117 -13.17 -6.20 28.90
C ARG A 117 -12.05 -6.39 29.93
N ASP A 118 -12.41 -6.55 31.21
CA ASP A 118 -11.47 -6.91 32.27
C ASP A 118 -11.09 -8.41 32.24
N GLU A 119 -10.17 -8.81 33.13
CA GLU A 119 -9.74 -10.21 33.27
C GLU A 119 -10.88 -11.15 33.69
N ALA A 120 -11.95 -10.62 34.28
CA ALA A 120 -13.16 -11.36 34.66
C ALA A 120 -14.23 -11.37 33.54
N GLY A 121 -13.96 -10.74 32.40
CA GLY A 121 -14.85 -10.66 31.23
C GLY A 121 -15.93 -9.58 31.30
N ASN A 122 -15.95 -8.74 32.35
CA ASN A 122 -16.89 -7.63 32.48
C ASN A 122 -16.51 -6.49 31.53
N LEU A 123 -17.51 -5.79 31.01
CA LEU A 123 -17.33 -4.62 30.15
C LEU A 123 -16.66 -3.48 30.93
N THR A 124 -15.56 -2.95 30.41
CA THR A 124 -14.77 -1.87 31.03
C THR A 124 -14.77 -0.56 30.26
N GLY A 125 -15.50 -0.49 29.14
CA GLY A 125 -15.68 0.70 28.30
C GLY A 125 -15.01 0.56 26.94
N ASP A 126 -15.48 1.34 25.97
CA ASP A 126 -14.95 1.29 24.61
C ASP A 126 -13.66 2.11 24.49
N PHE A 127 -12.73 1.63 23.66
CA PHE A 127 -11.48 2.34 23.34
C PHE A 127 -11.27 2.41 21.83
N THR A 128 -10.48 3.38 21.37
CA THR A 128 -10.14 3.55 19.96
C THR A 128 -8.62 3.54 19.77
N ALA A 129 -8.17 3.32 18.54
CA ALA A 129 -6.76 3.42 18.17
C ALA A 129 -6.63 4.15 16.83
N SER A 130 -5.60 4.99 16.71
CA SER A 130 -5.34 5.71 15.46
C SER A 130 -3.86 5.95 15.22
N ASP A 131 -3.45 5.94 13.96
CA ASP A 131 -2.09 6.15 13.50
C ASP A 131 -2.01 7.34 12.54
N LEU A 132 -0.90 8.09 12.59
CA LEU A 132 -0.61 9.21 11.70
C LEU A 132 0.79 9.08 11.10
N GLU A 133 0.89 9.34 9.81
CA GLU A 133 2.13 9.42 9.05
C GLU A 133 2.21 10.78 8.36
N LEU A 134 3.39 11.39 8.42
CA LEU A 134 3.72 12.64 7.74
C LEU A 134 4.88 12.39 6.77
N MET A 135 4.74 12.87 5.54
CA MET A 135 5.69 12.67 4.46
C MET A 135 6.14 14.01 3.90
N VAL A 136 7.43 14.10 3.57
CA VAL A 136 8.06 15.24 2.91
C VAL A 136 9.02 14.70 1.86
N GLY A 137 9.09 15.34 0.69
CA GLY A 137 9.96 14.93 -0.41
C GLY A 137 10.26 16.06 -1.39
#